data_AF-A0A921GAV1-F1
#
_entry.id   AF-A0A921GAV1-F1
#
_cell.length_a   1.000
_cell.length_b   1.000
_cell.length_c   1.000
_cell.angle_alpha   90.00
_cell.angle_beta   90.00
_cell.angle_gamma   90.00
#
_symmetry.space_group_name_H-M   'P 1'
#
loop_
_entity.id
_entity.type
_entity.pdbx_description
1 polymer ?
#
loop_
_entity_poly.entity_id
_entity_poly.type
_entity_poly.pdbx_seq_one_letter_code
_entity_poly.pdbx_strand_id
1 'polypeptide(L)' 'MKKLSSNDKLAIGLALGLIFGTLIENIGLGLVIGLIFGSIFKEKNKSDK' A
#
# COMPACT_ATOMS: atom_id res chain seq x y z
N MET A 1 10.42 -1.19 -18.66
CA MET A 1 9.64 -0.86 -17.44
C MET A 1 9.97 -1.87 -16.36
N LYS A 2 10.48 -1.44 -15.20
CA LYS A 2 10.79 -2.32 -14.06
C LYS A 2 9.47 -2.81 -13.45
N LYS A 3 9.27 -4.13 -13.34
CA LYS A 3 8.05 -4.71 -12.78
C LYS A 3 8.06 -4.46 -11.26
N LEU A 4 7.13 -3.66 -10.76
CA LEU A 4 6.97 -3.41 -9.32
C LEU A 4 6.59 -4.71 -8.61
N SER A 5 7.41 -5.11 -7.64
CA SER A 5 7.17 -6.27 -6.80
C SER A 5 5.95 -6.04 -5.90
N SER A 6 5.34 -7.11 -5.39
CA SER A 6 4.22 -6.96 -4.44
C SER A 6 4.63 -6.20 -3.17
N ASN A 7 5.89 -6.29 -2.76
CA ASN A 7 6.42 -5.55 -1.63
C ASN A 7 6.60 -4.06 -1.98
N ASP A 8 6.96 -3.74 -3.22
CA ASP A 8 7.09 -2.35 -3.66
C ASP A 8 5.72 -1.67 -3.65
N LYS A 9 4.65 -2.38 -4.04
CA LYS A 9 3.27 -1.87 -4.01
C LYS A 9 2.77 -1.66 -2.59
N LEU A 10 3.11 -2.58 -1.67
CA LEU A 10 2.82 -2.41 -0.24
C LEU A 10 3.57 -1.21 0.34
N ALA A 11 4.85 -1.04 0.00
CA ALA A 11 5.66 0.09 0.45
C ALA A 11 5.09 1.43 -0.06
N ILE A 12 4.66 1.48 -1.32
CA ILE A 12 3.98 2.67 -1.89
C ILE A 12 2.66 2.95 -1.16
N GLY A 13 1.86 1.92 -0.91
CA GLY A 13 0.61 2.06 -0.15
C GLY A 13 0.85 2.61 1.26
N LEU A 14 1.84 2.07 1.98
CA LEU A 14 2.22 2.55 3.31
C LEU A 14 2.79 3.96 3.29
N ALA A 15 3.63 4.31 2.31
CA ALA A 15 4.18 5.65 2.16
C ALA A 15 3.08 6.69 1.90
N LEU A 16 2.13 6.38 1.01
CA LEU A 16 0.97 7.21 0.75
C LEU A 16 0.07 7.32 1.99
N GLY A 17 -0.16 6.20 2.68
CA GLY A 17 -0.92 6.17 3.92
C GLY A 17 -0.29 6.99 5.03
N LEU A 18 1.03 6.98 5.16
CA LEU A 18 1.77 7.82 6.10
C LEU A 18 1.57 9.31 5.78
N ILE A 19 1.78 9.70 4.52
CA ILE A 19 1.60 11.10 4.07
C ILE A 19 0.16 11.57 4.31
N PHE A 20 -0.83 10.77 3.88
CA PHE A 20 -2.23 11.10 4.07
C PHE A 20 -2.62 11.14 5.55
N GLY A 21 -2.11 10.19 6.34
CA GLY A 21 -2.30 10.12 7.78
C GLY A 21 -1.73 11.32 8.51
N THR A 22 -0.59 11.84 8.08
CA THR A 22 -0.04 13.10 8.62
C THR A 22 -0.88 14.31 8.22
N LEU A 23 -1.48 14.33 7.03
CA LEU A 23 -2.32 15.44 6.56
C LEU A 23 -3.65 15.54 7.32
N ILE A 24 -4.22 14.41 7.74
CA ILE A 24 -5.46 14.35 8.53
C ILE A 24 -5.21 14.30 10.05
N GLU A 25 -3.96 14.52 10.48
CA GLU A 25 -3.50 14.40 11.87
C GLU A 25 -3.86 13.04 12.52
N ASN A 26 -4.05 12.02 11.70
CA ASN A 26 -4.41 10.67 12.11
C ASN A 26 -3.61 9.64 11.32
N ILE A 27 -2.38 9.43 11.79
CA ILE A 27 -1.43 8.47 11.22
C ILE A 27 -2.00 7.05 11.23
N GLY A 28 -2.78 6.69 12.27
CA GLY A 28 -3.42 5.38 12.38
C GLY A 28 -4.37 5.11 11.21
N LEU A 29 -5.31 6.02 10.96
CA LEU A 29 -6.24 5.92 9.83
C LEU A 29 -5.51 5.93 8.48
N GLY A 30 -4.51 6.81 8.33
CA GLY A 30 -3.70 6.88 7.12
C GLY A 30 -2.97 5.57 6.81
N LEU A 31 -2.32 4.97 7.81
CA LEU A 31 -1.63 3.69 7.65
C LEU A 31 -2.59 2.54 7.36
N VAL A 32 -3.77 2.48 7.99
CA VAL A 32 -4.80 1.46 7.69
C VAL A 32 -5.24 1.57 6.24
N ILE A 33 -5.53 2.78 5.75
CA ILE A 33 -5.92 3.02 4.36
C ILE A 33 -4.78 2.63 3.41
N GLY A 34 -3.54 3.06 3.72
CA GLY A 34 -2.35 2.72 2.94
C GLY A 34 -2.07 1.23 2.87
N LEU A 35 -2.27 0.50 3.96
CA LEU A 35 -2.11 -0.95 4.04
C LEU A 35 -3.18 -1.68 3.21
N ILE A 36 -4.44 -1.22 3.24
CA ILE A 36 -5.53 -1.77 2.42
C ILE A 36 -5.22 -1.58 0.93
N PHE A 37 -4.85 -0.35 0.53
CA PHE A 37 -4.47 -0.05 -0.85
C PHE A 37 -3.26 -0.86 -1.32
N GLY A 38 -2.22 -0.97 -0.49
CA GLY A 38 -1.04 -1.78 -0.79
C GLY A 38 -1.33 -3.29 -0.87
N SER A 39 -2.25 -3.79 -0.04
CA SER A 39 -2.58 -5.22 0.05
C SER A 39 -3.50 -5.71 -1.06
N ILE A 40 -4.49 -4.92 -1.47
CA ILE A 40 -5.37 -5.25 -2.61
C ILE A 40 -4.54 -5.48 -3.90
N PHE A 41 -3.44 -4.75 -4.04
CA PHE A 41 -2.53 -4.86 -5.19
C PHE A 41 -1.55 -6.05 -5.13
N LYS A 42 -1.40 -6.69 -3.96
CA LYS A 42 -0.56 -7.88 -3.74
C LYS A 42 -1.24 -9.16 -4.25
N GLU A 43 -2.56 -9.21 -4.26
CA GLU A 43 -3.32 -10.44 -4.53
C GLU A 43 -3.38 -10.84 -6.01
N LYS A 44 -3.18 -9.90 -6.95
CA LYS A 44 -3.24 -10.19 -8.40
C LYS A 44 -2.07 -11.02 -8.96
N ASN A 45 -1.09 -11.43 -8.15
CA ASN A 45 0.05 -12.24 -8.62
C ASN A 45 0.02 -13.70 -8.14
N LYS A 46 -1.10 -14.18 -7.58
CA LYS A 46 -1.22 -15.56 -7.08
C LYS A 46 -2.35 -16.36 -7.74
N SER A 47 -2.47 -16.24 -9.06
CA SER A 47 -3.28 -17.14 -9.88
C SER A 47 -2.45 -17.65 -11.05
N ASP A 48 -1.38 -18.38 -10.73
CA ASP A 48 -0.68 -19.25 -11.67
C ASP A 48 -0.19 -20.46 -10.86
N LYS A 49 -1.14 -21.35 -10.55
CA LYS A 49 -0.86 -22.76 -10.24
C LYS A 49 -2.10 -23.61 -10.47
#